data_AF-A0A6G0A7M3-F1
#
_entry.id   AF-A0A6G0A7M3-F1
#
_cell.length_a   1.000
_cell.length_b   1.000
_cell.length_c   1.000
_cell.angle_alpha   90.00
_cell.angle_beta   90.00
_cell.angle_gamma   90.00
#
_symmetry.space_group_name_H-M   'P 1'
#
loop_
_entity.id
_entity.type
_entity.pdbx_description
1 polymer ?
#
loop_
_entity_poly.entity_id
_entity_poly.type
_entity_poly.pdbx_seq_one_letter_code
_entity_poly.pdbx_strand_id
1 'polypeptide(L)'
;MPGPKTNERPGTRAQLKYARFSPYKARQVLDLVRGKSVIEAREILAFSERAAAREIAKVLSSAIANAENNDGIAEDELFVSACYADEGPTLKRWRPRARGRATRIRKRTCHITVVVSRYSLEDLDALRARRTTRSADAGAARARRVQKSRQAAKAAAEGAADAAEDALDEAPEEVSPDLAEAVADEADADEHDEHDLAEAVTDEAADAAGEPDGAADEDADAEAVADDDDADDADDEDDADDEDDADDDDEDDADEAKGDAG
;
A
#
# COMPACT_ATOMS: atom_id res chain seq x y z
N MET A 1 -29.62 2.93 9.32
CA MET A 1 -29.62 1.46 9.16
C MET A 1 -28.27 0.93 9.59
N PRO A 2 -28.17 -0.26 10.21
CA PRO A 2 -26.90 -0.99 10.23
C PRO A 2 -26.52 -1.32 8.78
N GLY A 3 -25.25 -1.13 8.41
CA GLY A 3 -24.76 -1.54 7.09
C GLY A 3 -24.69 -3.07 6.96
N PRO A 4 -24.49 -3.61 5.74
CA PRO A 4 -24.29 -5.04 5.54
C PRO A 4 -23.15 -5.56 6.42
N LYS A 5 -23.29 -6.78 6.96
CA LYS A 5 -22.24 -7.38 7.79
C LYS A 5 -21.00 -7.55 6.92
N THR A 6 -19.80 -7.39 7.47
CA THR A 6 -18.60 -7.28 6.61
C THR A 6 -18.20 -8.58 5.90
N ASN A 7 -18.79 -9.72 6.29
CA ASN A 7 -18.74 -11.00 5.57
C ASN A 7 -19.69 -11.06 4.35
N GLU A 8 -20.64 -10.11 4.23
CA GLU A 8 -21.60 -9.96 3.13
C GLU A 8 -21.16 -8.85 2.13
N ARG A 9 -20.01 -8.19 2.35
CA ARG A 9 -19.46 -7.20 1.41
C ARG A 9 -18.71 -7.88 0.27
N PRO A 10 -18.99 -7.52 -1.01
CA PRO A 10 -18.21 -8.03 -2.14
C PRO A 10 -16.79 -7.48 -2.12
N GLY A 11 -15.80 -8.37 -2.11
CA GLY A 11 -14.37 -8.01 -2.14
C GLY A 11 -13.47 -9.02 -1.43
N THR A 12 -12.20 -9.00 -1.79
CA THR A 12 -11.16 -9.88 -1.25
C THR A 12 -10.76 -9.42 0.15
N ARG A 13 -10.65 -10.36 1.09
CA ARG A 13 -10.42 -10.09 2.52
C ARG A 13 -9.08 -10.62 3.01
N ALA A 14 -8.39 -9.81 3.82
CA ALA A 14 -7.25 -10.23 4.63
C ALA A 14 -7.50 -9.92 6.11
N GLN A 15 -7.00 -10.79 7.00
CA GLN A 15 -7.17 -10.64 8.46
C GLN A 15 -5.90 -10.98 9.24
N LEU A 16 -5.51 -10.07 10.14
CA LEU A 16 -4.53 -10.36 11.19
C LEU A 16 -5.25 -10.57 12.51
N LYS A 17 -5.23 -11.81 13.02
CA LYS A 17 -5.86 -12.19 14.29
C LYS A 17 -4.86 -12.06 15.45
N TYR A 18 -5.37 -11.73 16.64
CA TYR A 18 -4.61 -11.64 17.90
C TYR A 18 -3.43 -10.65 17.89
N ALA A 19 -3.49 -9.61 17.05
CA ALA A 19 -2.48 -8.56 17.02
C ALA A 19 -2.36 -7.90 18.40
N ARG A 20 -1.12 -7.75 18.90
CA ARG A 20 -0.82 -7.25 20.26
C ARG A 20 -0.92 -5.73 20.40
N PHE A 21 -1.96 -5.14 19.78
CA PHE A 21 -2.25 -3.71 19.77
C PHE A 21 -3.59 -3.40 20.44
N SER A 22 -3.77 -2.12 20.80
CA SER A 22 -5.07 -1.62 21.23
C SER A 22 -5.93 -1.31 19.99
N PRO A 23 -7.18 -1.78 19.90
CA PRO A 23 -8.07 -1.52 18.77
C PRO A 23 -8.16 -0.02 18.41
N TYR A 24 -8.23 0.85 19.42
CA TYR A 24 -8.28 2.30 19.26
C TYR A 24 -7.05 2.90 18.53
N LYS A 25 -5.86 2.30 18.71
CA LYS A 25 -4.64 2.75 18.01
C LYS A 25 -4.60 2.28 16.56
N ALA A 26 -5.17 1.10 16.27
CA ALA A 26 -5.32 0.61 14.91
C ALA A 26 -6.36 1.42 14.13
N ARG A 27 -7.55 1.68 14.72
CA ARG A 27 -8.63 2.47 14.09
C ARG A 27 -8.16 3.83 13.57
N GLN A 28 -7.42 4.59 14.38
CA GLN A 28 -6.83 5.87 13.95
C GLN A 28 -5.99 5.80 12.66
N VAL A 29 -5.36 4.66 12.36
CA VAL A 29 -4.60 4.47 11.12
C VAL A 29 -5.50 3.94 10.01
N LEU A 30 -6.41 3.01 10.33
CA LEU A 30 -7.39 2.47 9.37
C LEU A 30 -8.32 3.55 8.81
N ASP A 31 -8.67 4.56 9.61
CA ASP A 31 -9.52 5.67 9.19
C ASP A 31 -8.82 6.62 8.20
N LEU A 32 -7.47 6.61 8.13
CA LEU A 32 -6.71 7.37 7.12
C LEU A 32 -6.72 6.69 5.74
N VAL A 33 -6.85 5.37 5.69
CA VAL A 33 -6.80 4.56 4.45
C VAL A 33 -8.19 4.12 3.95
N ARG A 34 -9.25 4.43 4.69
CA ARG A 34 -10.64 4.07 4.35
C ARG A 34 -11.08 4.73 3.05
N GLY A 35 -11.49 3.94 2.06
CA GLY A 35 -12.01 4.45 0.77
C GLY A 35 -10.95 5.00 -0.19
N LYS A 36 -9.66 4.80 0.10
CA LYS A 36 -8.55 5.22 -0.77
C LYS A 36 -8.17 4.11 -1.76
N SER A 37 -7.51 4.49 -2.85
CA SER A 37 -6.86 3.52 -3.74
C SER A 37 -5.78 2.77 -2.98
N VAL A 38 -5.44 1.56 -3.44
CA VAL A 38 -4.41 0.75 -2.78
C VAL A 38 -3.06 1.46 -2.76
N ILE A 39 -2.66 2.10 -3.87
CA ILE A 39 -1.39 2.83 -4.01
C ILE A 39 -1.30 3.97 -2.96
N GLU A 40 -2.32 4.83 -2.90
CA GLU A 40 -2.37 5.93 -1.93
C GLU A 40 -2.38 5.41 -0.49
N ALA A 41 -3.07 4.29 -0.23
CA ALA A 41 -3.06 3.64 1.07
C ALA A 41 -1.68 3.09 1.47
N ARG A 42 -0.90 2.53 0.52
CA ARG A 42 0.47 2.07 0.78
C ARG A 42 1.40 3.23 1.12
N GLU A 43 1.33 4.34 0.37
CA GLU A 43 2.09 5.57 0.65
C GLU A 43 1.78 6.12 2.05
N ILE A 44 0.49 6.27 2.40
CA ILE A 44 0.06 6.77 3.72
C ILE A 44 0.55 5.87 4.85
N LEU A 45 0.55 4.55 4.67
CA LEU A 45 1.04 3.61 5.67
C LEU A 45 2.56 3.61 5.80
N ALA A 46 3.29 3.84 4.70
CA ALA A 46 4.75 3.95 4.70
C ALA A 46 5.23 5.19 5.47
N PHE A 47 4.60 6.34 5.27
CA PHE A 47 4.95 7.60 5.94
C PHE A 47 4.25 7.81 7.30
N SER A 48 3.48 6.84 7.80
CA SER A 48 2.83 6.96 9.11
C SER A 48 3.76 6.61 10.26
N GLU A 49 4.04 7.61 11.13
CA GLU A 49 4.79 7.44 12.39
C GLU A 49 4.17 6.42 13.36
N ARG A 50 2.90 6.04 13.17
CA ARG A 50 2.16 5.18 14.09
C ARG A 50 2.61 3.73 13.93
N ALA A 51 3.17 3.14 14.98
CA ALA A 51 3.60 1.73 14.99
C ALA A 51 2.55 0.69 14.52
N ALA A 52 1.25 1.01 14.58
CA ALA A 52 0.19 0.15 14.03
C ALA A 52 0.19 0.08 12.49
N ALA A 53 0.69 1.11 11.80
CA ALA A 53 0.77 1.18 10.34
C ALA A 53 1.63 0.05 9.75
N ARG A 54 2.72 -0.34 10.43
CA ARG A 54 3.59 -1.45 10.00
C ARG A 54 2.86 -2.79 9.91
N GLU A 55 1.96 -3.08 10.85
CA GLU A 55 1.15 -4.31 10.80
C GLU A 55 -0.01 -4.18 9.81
N ILE A 56 -0.62 -3.00 9.70
CA ILE A 56 -1.70 -2.75 8.72
C ILE A 56 -1.16 -2.84 7.29
N ALA A 57 0.07 -2.37 7.02
CA ALA A 57 0.73 -2.48 5.72
C ALA A 57 0.91 -3.94 5.29
N LYS A 58 1.34 -4.84 6.20
CA LYS A 58 1.41 -6.28 5.92
C LYS A 58 0.04 -6.87 5.56
N VAL A 59 -1.01 -6.48 6.29
CA VAL A 59 -2.39 -6.93 6.00
C VAL A 59 -2.88 -6.39 4.67
N LEU A 60 -2.54 -5.16 4.31
CA LEU A 60 -2.85 -4.58 3.01
C LEU A 60 -2.11 -5.34 1.89
N SER A 61 -0.80 -5.56 2.00
CA SER A 61 -0.03 -6.36 1.03
C SER A 61 -0.60 -7.78 0.86
N SER A 62 -1.04 -8.42 1.95
CA SER A 62 -1.73 -9.71 1.88
C SER A 62 -3.10 -9.63 1.20
N ALA A 63 -3.84 -8.53 1.36
CA ALA A 63 -5.11 -8.32 0.65
C ALA A 63 -4.91 -8.16 -0.87
N ILE A 64 -3.86 -7.44 -1.27
CA ILE A 64 -3.46 -7.25 -2.68
C ILE A 64 -3.07 -8.60 -3.28
N ALA A 65 -2.11 -9.31 -2.66
CA ALA A 65 -1.67 -10.62 -3.15
C ALA A 65 -2.82 -11.64 -3.22
N ASN A 66 -3.81 -11.57 -2.31
CA ASN A 66 -5.00 -12.39 -2.41
C ASN A 66 -5.88 -12.01 -3.61
N ALA A 67 -6.04 -10.72 -3.92
CA ALA A 67 -6.85 -10.24 -5.04
C ALA A 67 -6.18 -10.50 -6.41
N GLU A 68 -4.86 -10.41 -6.46
CA GLU A 68 -4.07 -10.75 -7.66
C GLU A 68 -4.14 -12.26 -7.95
N ASN A 69 -3.85 -13.11 -6.94
CA ASN A 69 -3.75 -14.55 -7.15
C ASN A 69 -5.10 -15.29 -7.25
N ASN A 70 -6.13 -14.87 -6.51
CA ASN A 70 -7.42 -15.56 -6.50
C ASN A 70 -8.46 -14.92 -7.42
N ASP A 71 -8.50 -13.58 -7.49
CA ASP A 71 -9.52 -12.84 -8.26
C ASP A 71 -8.98 -12.32 -9.62
N GLY A 72 -7.67 -12.39 -9.86
CA GLY A 72 -7.02 -11.95 -11.11
C GLY A 72 -7.02 -10.43 -11.30
N ILE A 73 -7.12 -9.64 -10.23
CA ILE A 73 -7.30 -8.18 -10.29
C ILE A 73 -5.98 -7.47 -10.00
N ALA A 74 -5.55 -6.59 -10.91
CA ALA A 74 -4.33 -5.80 -10.76
C ALA A 74 -4.43 -4.72 -9.67
N GLU A 75 -3.31 -4.42 -8.99
CA GLU A 75 -3.22 -3.44 -7.90
C GLU A 75 -3.82 -2.06 -8.24
N ASP A 76 -3.58 -1.57 -9.47
CA ASP A 76 -4.06 -0.27 -9.98
C ASP A 76 -5.61 -0.13 -9.98
N GLU A 77 -6.35 -1.25 -10.00
CA GLU A 77 -7.82 -1.26 -10.07
C GLU A 77 -8.50 -1.46 -8.70
N LEU A 78 -7.71 -1.62 -7.63
CA LEU A 78 -8.19 -1.95 -6.28
C LEU A 78 -8.30 -0.71 -5.37
N PHE A 79 -9.30 -0.74 -4.49
CA PHE A 79 -9.47 0.24 -3.42
C PHE A 79 -9.89 -0.40 -2.09
N VAL A 80 -9.63 0.30 -1.00
CA VAL A 80 -9.97 -0.15 0.37
C VAL A 80 -11.45 0.10 0.65
N SER A 81 -12.28 -0.87 0.27
CA SER A 81 -13.74 -0.86 0.47
C SER A 81 -14.14 -0.81 1.94
N ALA A 82 -13.54 -1.67 2.77
CA ALA A 82 -13.81 -1.69 4.22
C ALA A 82 -12.55 -2.02 5.03
N CYS A 83 -12.32 -1.24 6.08
CA CYS A 83 -11.25 -1.46 7.04
C CYS A 83 -11.80 -1.31 8.47
N TYR A 84 -11.45 -2.24 9.36
CA TYR A 84 -11.90 -2.22 10.75
C TYR A 84 -10.95 -3.01 11.68
N ALA A 85 -10.97 -2.63 12.96
CA ALA A 85 -10.22 -3.33 14.01
C ALA A 85 -11.14 -3.63 15.20
N ASP A 86 -11.37 -4.91 15.43
CA ASP A 86 -12.24 -5.43 16.48
C ASP A 86 -11.46 -5.67 17.78
N GLU A 87 -12.17 -5.69 18.91
CA GLU A 87 -11.55 -6.05 20.20
C GLU A 87 -11.25 -7.56 20.24
N GLY A 88 -9.99 -7.91 20.47
CA GLY A 88 -9.58 -9.29 20.71
C GLY A 88 -9.54 -9.65 22.20
N PRO A 89 -9.21 -10.91 22.54
CA PRO A 89 -9.10 -11.35 23.93
C PRO A 89 -8.14 -10.46 24.72
N THR A 90 -8.65 -9.91 25.83
CA THR A 90 -7.90 -8.98 26.67
C THR A 90 -7.29 -9.70 27.87
N LEU A 91 -5.96 -9.83 27.86
CA LEU A 91 -5.20 -10.43 28.94
C LEU A 91 -5.17 -9.50 30.17
N LYS A 92 -5.53 -10.06 31.33
CA LYS A 92 -5.54 -9.36 32.63
C LYS A 92 -4.17 -9.54 33.29
N ARG A 93 -3.57 -8.45 33.79
CA ARG A 93 -2.35 -8.48 34.62
C ARG A 93 -2.52 -7.52 35.80
N TRP A 94 -1.98 -7.86 36.97
CA TRP A 94 -2.03 -7.02 38.15
C TRP A 94 -0.75 -6.19 38.30
N ARG A 95 -0.88 -4.95 38.77
CA ARG A 95 0.24 -4.06 39.11
C ARG A 95 0.07 -3.57 40.54
N PRO A 96 1.05 -3.80 41.43
CA PRO A 96 1.02 -3.24 42.79
C PRO A 96 1.11 -1.71 42.73
N ARG A 97 0.45 -1.05 43.68
CA ARG A 97 0.45 0.41 43.91
C ARG A 97 0.58 0.70 45.40
N ALA A 98 0.81 1.96 45.74
CA ALA A 98 0.94 2.41 47.12
C ALA A 98 -0.25 2.00 48.01
N ARG A 99 0.03 1.84 49.32
CA ARG A 99 -0.94 1.45 50.36
C ARG A 99 -1.63 0.09 50.08
N GLY A 100 -0.87 -0.90 49.62
CA GLY A 100 -1.36 -2.28 49.40
C GLY A 100 -2.38 -2.47 48.27
N ARG A 101 -2.62 -1.44 47.44
CA ARG A 101 -3.64 -1.49 46.39
C ARG A 101 -3.12 -2.20 45.14
N ALA A 102 -3.88 -3.14 44.59
CA ALA A 102 -3.60 -3.74 43.28
C ALA A 102 -4.49 -3.11 42.19
N THR A 103 -3.88 -2.67 41.09
CA THR A 103 -4.62 -2.16 39.91
C THR A 103 -4.44 -3.08 38.72
N ARG A 104 -5.48 -3.22 37.89
CA ARG A 104 -5.47 -4.14 36.74
C ARG A 104 -4.99 -3.44 35.47
N ILE A 105 -3.88 -3.91 34.90
CA ILE A 105 -3.48 -3.60 33.52
C ILE A 105 -4.29 -4.51 32.58
N ARG A 106 -4.89 -3.93 31.55
CA ARG A 106 -5.46 -4.67 30.41
C ARG A 106 -4.44 -4.69 29.29
N LYS A 107 -3.90 -5.87 28.96
CA LYS A 107 -3.12 -6.11 27.74
C LYS A 107 -4.12 -6.53 26.65
N ARG A 108 -4.69 -5.51 25.99
CA ARG A 108 -5.64 -5.68 24.90
C ARG A 108 -4.95 -6.27 23.68
N THR A 109 -5.70 -7.05 22.91
CA THR A 109 -5.35 -7.44 21.54
C THR A 109 -6.46 -6.94 20.60
N CYS A 110 -6.22 -7.02 19.29
CA CYS A 110 -7.21 -6.70 18.27
C CYS A 110 -7.16 -7.69 17.11
N HIS A 111 -8.27 -7.77 16.37
CA HIS A 111 -8.33 -8.43 15.07
C HIS A 111 -8.47 -7.33 14.02
N ILE A 112 -7.52 -7.25 13.08
CA ILE A 112 -7.54 -6.26 12.00
C ILE A 112 -8.08 -6.95 10.76
N THR A 113 -9.08 -6.35 10.11
CA THR A 113 -9.61 -6.80 8.82
C THR A 113 -9.51 -5.68 7.81
N VAL A 114 -9.00 -6.01 6.62
CA VAL A 114 -9.01 -5.17 5.43
C VAL A 114 -9.74 -5.93 4.33
N VAL A 115 -10.64 -5.25 3.63
CA VAL A 115 -11.37 -5.74 2.46
C VAL A 115 -11.08 -4.79 1.32
N VAL A 116 -10.51 -5.32 0.24
CA VAL A 116 -10.28 -4.61 -1.02
C VAL A 116 -11.39 -4.98 -2.01
N SER A 117 -11.77 -4.03 -2.85
CA SER A 117 -12.74 -4.25 -3.94
C SER A 117 -12.22 -3.59 -5.21
N ARG A 118 -12.64 -4.08 -6.37
CA ARG A 118 -12.41 -3.43 -7.66
C ARG A 118 -13.30 -2.19 -7.80
N TYR A 119 -12.77 -1.11 -8.37
CA TYR A 119 -13.58 0.03 -8.80
C TYR A 119 -14.64 -0.37 -9.84
N SER A 120 -15.69 0.45 -10.02
CA SER A 120 -16.61 0.27 -11.15
C SER A 120 -15.91 0.58 -12.48
N LEU A 121 -16.43 0.07 -13.60
CA LEU A 121 -15.84 0.32 -14.92
C LEU A 121 -15.82 1.83 -15.26
N GLU A 122 -16.89 2.55 -14.89
CA GLU A 122 -16.98 4.01 -15.06
C GLU A 122 -15.92 4.76 -14.22
N ASP A 123 -15.71 4.33 -12.97
CA ASP A 123 -14.68 4.90 -12.09
C ASP A 123 -13.26 4.64 -12.61
N LEU A 124 -13.00 3.43 -13.13
CA LEU A 124 -11.70 3.05 -13.71
C LEU A 124 -11.36 3.92 -14.92
N ASP A 125 -12.31 4.12 -15.82
CA ASP A 125 -12.10 4.95 -17.00
C ASP A 125 -11.95 6.44 -16.64
N ALA A 126 -12.69 6.93 -15.65
CA ALA A 126 -12.52 8.28 -15.11
C ALA A 126 -11.14 8.47 -14.43
N LEU A 127 -10.64 7.48 -13.69
CA LEU A 127 -9.30 7.50 -13.07
C LEU A 127 -8.21 7.44 -14.14
N ARG A 128 -8.33 6.58 -15.15
CA ARG A 128 -7.41 6.48 -16.30
C ARG A 128 -7.36 7.78 -17.09
N ALA A 129 -8.50 8.35 -17.45
CA ALA A 129 -8.59 9.64 -18.15
C ALA A 129 -8.00 10.80 -17.33
N ARG A 130 -8.18 10.78 -15.99
CA ARG A 130 -7.56 11.78 -15.10
C ARG A 130 -6.04 11.61 -14.96
N ARG A 131 -5.53 10.37 -15.07
CA ARG A 131 -4.08 10.08 -15.11
C ARG A 131 -3.45 10.55 -16.43
N THR A 132 -4.09 10.30 -17.58
CA THR A 132 -3.56 10.69 -18.91
C THR A 132 -3.61 12.19 -19.15
N THR A 133 -4.68 12.89 -18.73
CA THR A 133 -4.74 14.35 -18.79
C THR A 133 -3.65 14.99 -17.92
N ARG A 134 -3.52 14.57 -16.66
CA ARG A 134 -2.48 15.09 -15.74
C ARG A 134 -1.06 14.84 -16.25
N SER A 135 -0.77 13.67 -16.84
CA SER A 135 0.55 13.39 -17.41
C SER A 135 0.81 14.20 -18.69
N ALA A 136 -0.19 14.37 -19.55
CA ALA A 136 -0.10 15.23 -20.73
C ALA A 136 0.13 16.70 -20.37
N ASP A 137 -0.59 17.24 -19.38
CA ASP A 137 -0.39 18.61 -18.87
C ASP A 137 1.01 18.82 -18.26
N ALA A 138 1.50 17.86 -17.48
CA ALA A 138 2.86 17.88 -16.93
C ALA A 138 3.93 17.85 -18.03
N GLY A 139 3.75 17.00 -19.04
CA GLY A 139 4.60 16.93 -20.23
C GLY A 139 4.59 18.24 -21.02
N ALA A 140 3.42 18.80 -21.29
CA ALA A 140 3.26 20.08 -21.98
C ALA A 140 3.82 21.27 -21.18
N ALA A 141 3.74 21.24 -19.85
CA ALA A 141 4.36 22.23 -18.98
C ALA A 141 5.91 22.14 -19.01
N ARG A 142 6.47 20.92 -18.96
CA ARG A 142 7.91 20.68 -19.11
C ARG A 142 8.40 21.13 -20.49
N ALA A 143 7.69 20.75 -21.56
CA ALA A 143 8.02 21.15 -22.93
C ALA A 143 8.02 22.68 -23.10
N ARG A 144 6.99 23.39 -22.61
CA ARG A 144 6.94 24.86 -22.61
C ARG A 144 8.10 25.49 -21.84
N ARG A 145 8.50 24.93 -20.69
CA ARG A 145 9.66 25.42 -19.91
C ARG A 145 10.98 25.21 -20.66
N VAL A 146 11.18 24.04 -21.28
CA VAL A 146 12.38 23.75 -22.09
C VAL A 146 12.44 24.63 -23.34
N GLN A 147 11.32 24.85 -24.03
CA GLN A 147 11.23 25.77 -25.17
C GLN A 147 11.57 27.20 -24.75
N LYS A 148 11.02 27.69 -23.62
CA LYS A 148 11.34 29.01 -23.08
C LYS A 148 12.83 29.15 -22.71
N SER A 149 13.42 28.12 -22.10
CA SER A 149 14.86 28.08 -21.79
C SER A 149 15.73 28.11 -23.07
N ARG A 150 15.42 27.27 -24.06
CA ARG A 150 16.11 27.27 -25.37
C ARG A 150 15.96 28.59 -26.12
N GLN A 151 14.80 29.23 -26.05
CA GLN A 151 14.58 30.56 -26.64
C GLN A 151 15.38 31.65 -25.92
N ALA A 152 15.47 31.61 -24.58
CA ALA A 152 16.31 32.54 -23.81
C ALA A 152 17.81 32.33 -24.09
N ALA A 153 18.28 31.08 -24.13
CA ALA A 153 19.67 30.75 -24.49
C ALA A 153 19.99 31.16 -25.94
N LYS A 154 19.06 30.97 -26.88
CA LYS A 154 19.21 31.44 -28.26
C LYS A 154 19.26 32.97 -28.33
N ALA A 155 18.37 33.68 -27.65
CA ALA A 155 18.37 35.14 -27.61
C ALA A 155 19.64 35.72 -26.94
N ALA A 156 20.19 35.02 -25.94
CA ALA A 156 21.48 35.39 -25.33
C ALA A 156 22.66 35.15 -26.29
N ALA A 157 22.64 34.08 -27.08
CA ALA A 157 23.65 33.81 -28.11
C ALA A 157 23.55 34.80 -29.30
N GLU A 158 22.34 35.14 -29.72
CA GLU A 158 22.10 36.17 -30.76
C GLU A 158 22.52 37.56 -30.25
N GLY A 159 22.19 37.93 -29.00
CA GLY A 159 22.66 39.19 -28.39
C GLY A 159 24.17 39.26 -28.14
N ALA A 160 24.83 38.12 -27.89
CA ALA A 160 26.29 38.04 -27.80
C ALA A 160 26.98 38.14 -29.18
N ALA A 161 26.29 37.76 -30.26
CA ALA A 161 26.75 37.98 -31.63
C ALA A 161 26.55 39.45 -32.07
N ASP A 162 25.41 40.05 -31.74
CA ASP A 162 25.10 41.47 -31.99
C ASP A 162 26.15 42.38 -31.30
N ALA A 163 26.47 42.10 -30.04
CA ALA A 163 27.50 42.80 -29.28
C ALA A 163 28.95 42.53 -29.75
N ALA A 164 29.18 41.52 -30.58
CA ALA A 164 30.49 41.24 -31.18
C ALA A 164 30.69 41.93 -32.54
N GLU A 165 29.60 42.23 -33.26
CA GLU A 165 29.61 43.06 -34.47
C GLU A 165 29.74 44.56 -34.12
N ASP A 166 29.16 45.01 -32.99
CA ASP A 166 29.24 46.40 -32.50
C ASP A 166 30.64 46.77 -31.92
N ALA A 167 31.49 45.78 -31.65
CA ALA A 167 32.83 45.95 -31.06
C ALA A 167 33.96 46.13 -32.10
N LEU A 168 33.64 46.45 -33.35
CA LEU A 168 34.60 46.69 -34.44
C LEU A 168 34.84 48.17 -34.78
N ASP A 169 34.20 49.10 -34.07
CA ASP A 169 34.56 50.52 -34.09
C ASP A 169 35.02 50.98 -32.68
N GLU A 170 36.02 51.86 -32.67
CA GLU A 170 36.59 52.54 -31.49
C GLU A 170 37.25 51.69 -30.38
N ALA A 171 38.54 51.39 -30.54
CA ALA A 171 39.49 51.37 -29.42
C ALA A 171 39.89 52.82 -29.09
N PRO A 172 40.06 53.21 -27.81
CA PRO A 172 41.43 53.18 -27.24
C PRO A 172 41.59 53.04 -25.71
N GLU A 173 42.77 52.52 -25.34
CA GLU A 173 43.69 52.93 -24.23
C GLU A 173 43.30 52.93 -22.73
N GLU A 174 44.37 52.86 -21.94
CA GLU A 174 44.48 52.62 -20.49
C GLU A 174 44.04 53.82 -19.62
N VAL A 175 43.53 53.60 -18.40
CA VAL A 175 44.31 53.64 -17.12
C VAL A 175 43.46 53.33 -15.88
N SER A 176 44.11 52.85 -14.82
CA SER A 176 43.64 52.75 -13.42
C SER A 176 44.51 53.65 -12.52
N PRO A 177 44.31 53.80 -11.17
CA PRO A 177 43.23 53.36 -10.27
C PRO A 177 42.76 54.52 -9.30
N ASP A 178 42.38 54.17 -8.05
CA ASP A 178 42.09 55.01 -6.85
C ASP A 178 40.74 55.77 -6.77
N LEU A 179 40.03 55.86 -5.63
CA LEU A 179 40.10 55.17 -4.32
C LEU A 179 38.79 55.46 -3.53
N ALA A 180 38.14 54.46 -2.93
CA ALA A 180 37.26 54.64 -1.75
C ALA A 180 36.95 53.28 -1.09
N GLU A 181 37.44 53.08 0.13
CA GLU A 181 37.25 51.87 0.95
C GLU A 181 36.26 52.14 2.11
N ALA A 182 35.84 51.06 2.78
CA ALA A 182 34.96 50.97 3.95
C ALA A 182 33.44 51.05 3.64
N VAL A 183 32.59 50.17 4.19
CA VAL A 183 32.70 49.33 5.39
C VAL A 183 32.18 47.90 5.17
N ALA A 184 32.69 46.95 5.95
CA ALA A 184 32.22 45.58 6.01
C ALA A 184 30.97 45.43 6.90
N ASP A 185 30.10 44.49 6.54
CA ASP A 185 29.32 43.69 7.49
C ASP A 185 29.15 42.26 6.92
N GLU A 186 29.03 41.30 7.83
CA GLU A 186 29.22 39.84 7.70
C GLU A 186 28.68 39.14 6.44
N ALA A 187 29.38 38.09 6.03
CA ALA A 187 28.94 37.12 5.04
C ALA A 187 28.25 35.92 5.71
N ASP A 188 27.16 35.44 5.12
CA ASP A 188 26.73 34.06 5.25
C ASP A 188 26.62 33.47 3.85
N ALA A 189 27.23 32.30 3.65
CA ALA A 189 27.30 31.61 2.38
C ALA A 189 26.29 30.47 2.37
N ASP A 190 25.39 30.44 1.38
CA ASP A 190 24.70 29.21 1.02
C ASP A 190 25.51 28.54 -0.09
N GLU A 191 26.01 27.34 0.22
CA GLU A 191 26.87 26.55 -0.67
C GLU A 191 26.12 26.01 -1.90
N HIS A 192 26.89 25.64 -2.90
CA HIS A 192 26.40 24.86 -4.04
C HIS A 192 25.89 23.50 -3.57
N ASP A 193 24.79 23.04 -4.19
CA ASP A 193 24.58 21.61 -4.39
C ASP A 193 24.22 21.37 -5.86
N GLU A 194 25.25 21.23 -6.69
CA GLU A 194 25.10 20.59 -7.99
C GLU A 194 25.30 19.09 -7.80
N HIS A 195 24.24 18.29 -8.03
CA HIS A 195 24.34 17.02 -8.75
C HIS A 195 22.94 16.46 -9.05
N ASP A 196 22.46 16.70 -10.27
CA ASP A 196 21.35 15.92 -10.85
C ASP A 196 21.69 15.57 -12.31
N LEU A 197 22.69 14.69 -12.46
CA LEU A 197 23.03 14.07 -13.74
C LEU A 197 22.04 12.97 -14.06
N ALA A 198 21.00 13.32 -14.81
CA ALA A 198 20.13 12.35 -15.46
C ALA A 198 20.83 11.77 -16.71
N GLU A 199 21.35 10.55 -16.62
CA GLU A 199 21.63 9.76 -17.84
C GLU A 199 20.31 9.25 -18.43
N ALA A 200 20.04 9.68 -19.66
CA ALA A 200 19.11 8.99 -20.56
C ALA A 200 19.96 8.15 -21.52
N VAL A 201 19.90 6.83 -21.38
CA VAL A 201 20.55 5.91 -22.33
C VAL A 201 19.53 5.49 -23.38
N THR A 202 19.98 5.47 -24.64
CA THR A 202 19.16 5.39 -25.85
C THR A 202 18.86 3.96 -26.28
N ASP A 203 17.64 3.74 -26.81
CA ASP A 203 17.34 2.65 -27.73
C ASP A 203 18.19 2.80 -29.01
N GLU A 204 19.10 1.86 -29.27
CA GLU A 204 19.60 1.60 -30.62
C GLU A 204 19.91 0.10 -30.78
N ALA A 205 19.33 -0.53 -31.81
CA ALA A 205 19.45 -1.95 -32.06
C ALA A 205 20.59 -2.24 -33.05
N ALA A 206 21.49 -3.17 -32.68
CA ALA A 206 22.44 -3.79 -33.60
C ALA A 206 22.62 -5.28 -33.24
N ASP A 207 22.74 -6.10 -34.28
CA ASP A 207 22.80 -7.57 -34.25
C ASP A 207 24.25 -8.11 -34.10
N ALA A 208 24.36 -9.36 -33.62
CA ALA A 208 25.42 -10.36 -33.86
C ALA A 208 26.25 -10.88 -32.65
N ALA A 209 25.93 -12.13 -32.28
CA ALA A 209 26.81 -13.24 -31.86
C ALA A 209 28.01 -13.05 -30.90
N GLY A 210 28.00 -13.81 -29.78
CA GLY A 210 29.25 -14.15 -29.06
C GLY A 210 29.11 -14.56 -27.58
N GLU A 211 28.77 -15.83 -27.31
CA GLU A 211 29.11 -16.54 -26.07
C GLU A 211 30.43 -17.32 -26.25
N PRO A 212 31.10 -17.82 -25.19
CA PRO A 212 31.04 -17.47 -23.76
C PRO A 212 32.45 -17.30 -23.12
N ASP A 213 32.52 -16.92 -21.82
CA ASP A 213 33.49 -17.49 -20.86
C ASP A 213 33.27 -16.94 -19.42
N GLY A 214 33.53 -17.75 -18.38
CA GLY A 214 33.78 -17.25 -17.01
C GLY A 214 32.84 -17.70 -15.88
N ALA A 215 33.10 -18.89 -15.34
CA ALA A 215 32.45 -19.55 -14.21
C ALA A 215 32.32 -18.77 -12.87
N ALA A 216 31.31 -19.15 -12.07
CA ALA A 216 31.43 -19.37 -10.62
C ALA A 216 30.33 -20.33 -10.12
N ASP A 217 30.72 -21.35 -9.34
CA ASP A 217 29.85 -22.32 -8.67
C ASP A 217 29.11 -21.71 -7.45
N GLU A 218 27.94 -22.26 -7.08
CA GLU A 218 27.56 -22.47 -5.67
C GLU A 218 26.39 -23.48 -5.56
N ASP A 219 26.50 -24.36 -4.57
CA ASP A 219 25.87 -25.67 -4.41
C ASP A 219 24.33 -25.77 -4.44
N ALA A 220 23.83 -26.91 -4.93
CA ALA A 220 22.44 -27.35 -4.78
C ALA A 220 22.36 -28.70 -4.05
N ASP A 221 21.94 -28.69 -2.79
CA ASP A 221 21.62 -29.91 -2.03
C ASP A 221 20.33 -30.55 -2.58
N ALA A 222 20.40 -31.86 -2.85
CA ALA A 222 19.27 -32.67 -3.31
C ALA A 222 19.05 -33.84 -2.36
N GLU A 223 17.92 -33.83 -1.65
CA GLU A 223 17.41 -34.96 -0.88
C GLU A 223 16.02 -35.31 -1.42
N ALA A 224 15.99 -36.32 -2.30
CA ALA A 224 14.76 -36.91 -2.84
C ALA A 224 14.57 -38.29 -2.20
N VAL A 225 13.55 -38.41 -1.35
CA VAL A 225 13.21 -39.66 -0.67
C VAL A 225 12.49 -40.58 -1.66
N ALA A 226 12.97 -41.81 -1.80
CA ALA A 226 12.40 -42.80 -2.72
C ALA A 226 11.16 -43.49 -2.16
N ASP A 227 10.31 -43.95 -3.08
CA ASP A 227 9.11 -44.74 -2.87
C ASP A 227 9.37 -46.09 -2.21
N ASP A 228 8.36 -46.59 -1.48
CA ASP A 228 8.07 -48.02 -1.38
C ASP A 228 6.54 -48.18 -1.41
N ASP A 229 6.05 -48.96 -2.37
CA ASP A 229 4.65 -49.34 -2.53
C ASP A 229 4.20 -50.25 -1.37
N ASP A 230 2.96 -50.09 -0.90
CA ASP A 230 2.18 -51.24 -0.43
C ASP A 230 0.69 -50.99 -0.67
N ALA A 231 0.09 -51.87 -1.47
CA ALA A 231 -1.31 -51.80 -1.90
C ALA A 231 -1.89 -53.22 -1.93
N ASP A 232 -2.54 -53.59 -0.83
CA ASP A 232 -3.46 -54.71 -0.59
C ASP A 232 -4.18 -54.34 0.75
N ASP A 233 -5.40 -54.72 1.08
CA ASP A 233 -6.34 -55.70 0.49
C ASP A 233 -7.79 -55.16 0.64
N ALA A 234 -8.76 -55.85 0.03
CA ALA A 234 -10.16 -55.44 -0.03
C ALA A 234 -11.05 -55.98 1.12
N ASP A 235 -12.31 -55.54 1.09
CA ASP A 235 -13.53 -56.19 1.62
C ASP A 235 -13.58 -56.65 3.10
N ASP A 236 -14.54 -56.07 3.85
CA ASP A 236 -15.62 -56.90 4.40
C ASP A 236 -16.91 -56.07 4.60
N GLU A 237 -18.06 -56.74 4.49
CA GLU A 237 -19.41 -56.15 4.47
C GLU A 237 -20.09 -56.19 5.86
N ASP A 238 -21.28 -55.59 5.96
CA ASP A 238 -22.34 -55.81 6.95
C ASP A 238 -22.05 -55.71 8.48
N ASP A 239 -22.77 -54.82 9.16
CA ASP A 239 -23.77 -55.30 10.13
C ASP A 239 -24.92 -54.29 10.37
N ALA A 240 -26.08 -54.85 10.70
CA ALA A 240 -27.45 -54.37 10.49
C ALA A 240 -27.93 -53.08 11.21
N ASP A 241 -29.04 -52.56 10.67
CA ASP A 241 -30.00 -51.69 11.36
C ASP A 241 -30.56 -52.34 12.65
N ASP A 242 -30.92 -51.50 13.64
CA ASP A 242 -31.73 -51.92 14.80
C ASP A 242 -32.90 -50.93 14.94
N GLU A 243 -33.98 -51.22 14.21
CA GLU A 243 -35.32 -50.65 14.45
C GLU A 243 -35.99 -51.46 15.57
N ASP A 244 -36.28 -50.85 16.71
CA ASP A 244 -37.47 -51.15 17.54
C ASP A 244 -37.47 -50.30 18.82
N ASP A 245 -38.42 -49.37 18.94
CA ASP A 245 -39.22 -49.24 20.17
C ASP A 245 -40.53 -48.54 19.82
N ALA A 246 -41.63 -49.28 19.98
CA ALA A 246 -42.92 -48.97 19.39
C ALA A 246 -43.87 -48.18 20.34
N ASP A 247 -44.90 -47.66 19.68
CA ASP A 247 -46.17 -47.12 20.15
C ASP A 247 -46.73 -47.66 21.49
N ASP A 248 -47.29 -46.75 22.29
CA ASP A 248 -48.69 -46.73 22.77
C ASP A 248 -48.80 -45.57 23.79
N ASP A 249 -49.48 -44.45 23.49
CA ASP A 249 -50.94 -44.19 23.51
C ASP A 249 -51.50 -43.86 24.93
N ASP A 250 -52.72 -43.30 24.96
CA ASP A 250 -53.52 -42.85 26.13
C ASP A 250 -53.01 -41.59 26.89
N GLU A 251 -53.86 -40.63 27.31
CA GLU A 251 -55.23 -40.23 26.92
C GLU A 251 -55.48 -38.82 27.52
N ASP A 252 -56.54 -38.12 27.08
CA ASP A 252 -57.24 -37.01 27.76
C ASP A 252 -56.48 -35.83 28.42
N ASP A 253 -56.74 -34.61 27.91
CA ASP A 253 -57.52 -33.63 28.70
C ASP A 253 -58.17 -32.54 27.79
N ALA A 254 -59.49 -32.41 27.87
CA ALA A 254 -60.30 -31.42 27.14
C ALA A 254 -61.34 -30.78 28.08
N ASP A 255 -61.78 -29.54 27.79
CA ASP A 255 -62.62 -28.65 28.65
C ASP A 255 -61.97 -28.25 30.01
N GLU A 256 -62.32 -27.17 30.73
CA GLU A 256 -63.03 -25.89 30.49
C GLU A 256 -61.97 -24.75 30.76
N ALA A 257 -62.12 -23.43 30.63
CA ALA A 257 -63.25 -22.55 30.87
C ALA A 257 -63.04 -21.12 30.30
N LYS A 258 -64.12 -20.33 30.39
CA LYS A 258 -64.20 -18.89 30.76
C LYS A 258 -62.86 -18.13 30.92
N GLY A 259 -62.56 -17.02 30.25
CA GLY A 259 -63.45 -16.04 29.61
C GLY A 259 -63.69 -14.83 30.52
N ASP A 260 -63.08 -13.69 30.18
CA ASP A 260 -63.58 -12.36 30.54
C ASP A 260 -63.12 -11.33 29.50
N ALA A 261 -64.00 -10.37 29.19
CA ALA A 261 -63.73 -9.24 28.31
C ALA A 261 -64.49 -8.02 28.86
N GLY A 262 -63.74 -7.02 29.34
CA GLY A 262 -64.25 -5.76 29.90
C GLY A 262 -63.17 -4.69 29.98
#